data_AF-A0A402AV18-F1
#
_entry.id   AF-A0A402AV18-F1
#
_cell.length_a   1.000
_cell.length_b   1.000
_cell.length_c   1.000
_cell.angle_alpha   90.00
_cell.angle_beta   90.00
_cell.angle_gamma   90.00
#
_symmetry.space_group_name_H-M   'P 1'
#
loop_
_entity.id
_entity.type
_entity.pdbx_description
1 polymer ?
#
loop_
_entity_poly.entity_id
_entity_poly.type
_entity_poly.pdbx_seq_one_letter_code
_entity_poly.pdbx_strand_id
1 'polypeptide(L)'
;MLRSVQNNTALLSGWLFADLLLGLMVIFLAAIPGVPPPTPPAPPRLILSPKTVVPRNPDCAIGNIDKPRCEAVITLKESDDSRVNVTWSVRSDISDGINFSPATGTITPGQEVQIKLSKVPCQNGSFTFDGTASAASQTVAWKCTAKPDRLESSYVPLRFTGEDTDGILNNDRGAIDHLKRDIRARRELHGRRVGLVIIEGGADVNNPSRGTEVAKKVYGILDQLSSEGFAPFADASHYQPLFNTAENTDVILIDVYLFKITQ
;
A
#
# COMPACT_ATOMS: atom_id res chain seq x y z
N MET A 1 -39.57 54.75 -97.51
CA MET A 1 -38.74 53.62 -97.05
C MET A 1 -38.59 53.74 -95.54
N LEU A 2 -39.36 52.97 -94.76
CA LEU A 2 -39.26 52.89 -93.30
C LEU A 2 -38.48 51.61 -92.96
N ARG A 3 -37.32 51.76 -92.29
CA ARG A 3 -36.53 50.62 -91.79
C ARG A 3 -37.06 50.18 -90.43
N SER A 4 -37.29 48.88 -90.31
CA SER A 4 -37.64 48.18 -89.07
C SER A 4 -36.45 48.17 -88.11
N VAL A 5 -36.67 48.60 -86.87
CA VAL A 5 -35.72 48.46 -85.76
C VAL A 5 -35.92 47.07 -85.16
N GLN A 6 -34.94 46.19 -85.38
CA GLN A 6 -34.90 44.86 -84.78
C GLN A 6 -34.59 44.99 -83.28
N ASN A 7 -35.56 44.62 -82.44
CA ASN A 7 -35.40 44.51 -80.99
C ASN A 7 -34.44 43.35 -80.66
N ASN A 8 -33.19 43.68 -80.30
CA ASN A 8 -32.20 42.72 -79.82
C ASN A 8 -32.48 42.32 -78.37
N THR A 9 -33.37 41.36 -78.18
CA THR A 9 -33.64 40.68 -76.90
C THR A 9 -32.42 39.98 -76.31
N ALA A 10 -31.40 39.67 -77.12
CA ALA A 10 -30.15 39.04 -76.68
C ALA A 10 -29.22 39.96 -75.86
N LEU A 11 -29.31 41.28 -76.02
CA LEU A 11 -28.48 42.24 -75.26
C LEU A 11 -29.05 42.52 -73.86
N LEU A 12 -30.38 42.47 -73.72
CA LEU A 12 -31.06 42.68 -72.43
C LEU A 12 -30.92 41.46 -71.50
N SER A 13 -30.87 40.24 -72.04
CA SER A 13 -30.67 39.03 -71.24
C SER A 13 -29.25 38.90 -70.68
N GLY A 14 -28.23 39.37 -71.41
CA GLY A 14 -26.83 39.31 -70.97
C GLY A 14 -26.52 40.22 -69.78
N TRP A 15 -27.13 41.41 -69.73
CA TRP A 15 -26.96 42.35 -68.62
C TRP A 15 -27.56 41.83 -67.32
N LEU A 16 -28.76 41.26 -67.40
CA LEU A 16 -29.45 40.68 -66.24
C LEU A 16 -28.72 39.44 -65.70
N PHE A 17 -28.09 38.67 -66.59
CA PHE A 17 -27.29 37.50 -66.19
C PHE A 17 -25.98 37.90 -65.49
N ALA A 18 -25.35 38.99 -65.91
CA ALA A 18 -24.14 39.52 -65.27
C ALA A 18 -24.41 40.03 -63.85
N ASP A 19 -25.50 40.80 -63.65
CA ASP A 19 -25.89 41.27 -62.32
C ASP A 19 -26.28 40.13 -61.39
N LEU A 20 -26.93 39.09 -61.92
CA LEU A 20 -27.30 37.91 -61.12
C LEU A 20 -26.06 37.09 -60.71
N LEU A 21 -25.07 36.94 -61.60
CA LEU A 21 -23.80 36.30 -61.27
C LEU A 21 -22.99 37.11 -60.25
N LEU A 22 -22.99 38.44 -60.37
CA LEU A 22 -22.33 39.32 -59.39
C LEU A 22 -23.00 39.19 -58.02
N GLY A 23 -24.34 39.23 -57.97
CA GLY A 23 -25.10 39.04 -56.74
C GLY A 23 -24.84 37.68 -56.09
N LEU A 24 -24.79 36.61 -56.89
CA LEU A 24 -24.47 35.27 -56.42
C LEU A 24 -23.03 35.18 -55.89
N MET A 25 -22.06 35.80 -56.57
CA MET A 25 -20.66 35.82 -56.15
C MET A 25 -20.48 36.54 -54.80
N VAL A 26 -21.19 37.66 -54.59
CA VAL A 26 -21.18 38.39 -53.30
C VAL A 26 -21.76 37.53 -52.18
N ILE A 27 -22.83 36.77 -52.46
CA ILE A 27 -23.42 35.83 -51.48
C ILE A 27 -22.43 34.71 -51.15
N PHE A 28 -21.75 34.12 -52.13
CA PHE A 28 -20.74 33.08 -51.89
C PHE A 28 -19.52 33.58 -51.10
N LEU A 29 -19.07 34.82 -51.36
CA LEU A 29 -17.96 35.44 -50.62
C LEU A 29 -18.35 35.78 -49.17
N ALA A 30 -19.58 36.23 -48.92
CA ALA A 30 -20.09 36.49 -47.59
C ALA A 30 -20.40 35.19 -46.80
N ALA A 31 -20.67 34.09 -47.50
CA ALA A 31 -20.99 32.80 -46.91
C ALA A 31 -19.76 31.91 -46.62
N ILE A 32 -18.54 32.42 -46.77
CA ILE A 32 -17.35 31.69 -46.27
C ILE A 32 -17.51 31.63 -44.75
N PRO A 33 -17.78 30.46 -44.15
CA PRO A 33 -17.88 30.37 -42.71
C PRO A 33 -16.53 30.82 -42.16
N GLY A 34 -16.55 31.94 -41.43
CA GLY A 34 -15.34 32.48 -40.80
C GLY A 34 -14.66 31.34 -40.06
N VAL A 35 -13.37 31.15 -40.31
CA VAL A 35 -12.57 30.15 -39.61
C VAL A 35 -12.89 30.33 -38.13
N PRO A 36 -13.46 29.31 -37.45
CA PRO A 36 -13.83 29.46 -36.06
C PRO A 36 -12.60 29.94 -35.30
N PRO A 37 -12.74 30.95 -34.43
CA PRO A 37 -11.60 31.49 -33.70
C PRO A 37 -10.84 30.32 -33.05
N PRO A 38 -9.50 30.31 -33.11
CA PRO A 38 -8.71 29.22 -32.55
C PRO A 38 -9.18 28.99 -31.13
N THR A 39 -9.65 27.77 -30.85
CA THR A 39 -10.14 27.40 -29.54
C THR A 39 -9.08 27.73 -28.49
N PRO A 40 -9.45 28.35 -27.36
CA PRO A 40 -8.50 28.63 -26.29
C PRO A 40 -7.73 27.35 -25.95
N PRO A 41 -6.40 27.42 -25.73
CA PRO A 41 -5.63 26.25 -25.33
C PRO A 41 -6.27 25.59 -24.13
N ALA A 42 -6.53 24.28 -24.22
CA ALA A 42 -7.06 23.53 -23.10
C ALA A 42 -6.04 23.57 -21.94
N PRO A 43 -6.49 23.78 -20.69
CA PRO A 43 -5.59 23.76 -19.54
C PRO A 43 -4.99 22.34 -19.38
N PRO A 44 -3.73 22.21 -18.92
CA PRO A 44 -3.11 20.91 -18.70
C PRO A 44 -3.88 20.09 -17.68
N ARG A 45 -4.03 18.78 -17.92
CA ARG A 45 -4.76 17.88 -17.04
C ARG A 45 -3.97 16.61 -16.77
N LEU A 46 -3.76 16.35 -15.48
CA LEU A 46 -3.25 15.09 -14.99
C LEU A 46 -4.39 14.09 -14.80
N ILE A 47 -4.18 12.86 -15.25
CA ILE A 47 -5.13 11.76 -15.16
C ILE A 47 -4.45 10.62 -14.42
N LEU A 48 -5.06 10.15 -13.34
CA LEU A 48 -4.57 9.03 -12.54
C LEU A 48 -5.37 7.76 -12.80
N SER A 49 -4.68 6.64 -12.91
CA SER A 49 -5.28 5.31 -13.01
C SER A 49 -4.47 4.28 -12.19
N PRO A 50 -5.13 3.48 -11.33
CA PRO A 50 -6.54 3.53 -10.95
C PRO A 50 -6.84 4.64 -9.92
N LYS A 51 -8.11 5.06 -9.78
CA LYS A 51 -8.56 6.04 -8.75
C LYS A 51 -8.52 5.47 -7.32
N THR A 52 -8.64 4.16 -7.20
CA THR A 52 -8.45 3.42 -5.94
C THR A 52 -7.37 2.37 -6.17
N VAL A 53 -6.35 2.38 -5.34
CA VAL A 53 -5.23 1.43 -5.39
C VAL A 53 -5.33 0.50 -4.18
N VAL A 54 -5.15 -0.78 -4.45
CA VAL A 54 -4.99 -1.83 -3.44
C VAL A 54 -3.58 -2.42 -3.53
N PRO A 55 -3.05 -3.00 -2.45
CA PRO A 55 -1.74 -3.67 -2.50
C PRO A 55 -1.71 -4.74 -3.61
N ARG A 56 -0.61 -4.78 -4.36
CA ARG A 56 -0.34 -5.82 -5.37
C ARG A 56 0.02 -7.16 -4.71
N ASN A 57 0.66 -7.11 -3.55
CA ASN A 57 0.98 -8.29 -2.77
C ASN A 57 -0.17 -8.61 -1.80
N PRO A 58 -0.84 -9.78 -1.93
CA PRO A 58 -1.93 -10.20 -1.04
C PRO A 58 -1.49 -10.43 0.41
N ASP A 59 -0.18 -10.52 0.67
CA ASP A 59 0.39 -10.77 1.99
C ASP A 59 0.95 -9.50 2.63
N CYS A 60 0.36 -8.35 2.31
CA CYS A 60 0.60 -7.16 3.10
C CYS A 60 -0.06 -7.27 4.48
N ALA A 61 0.65 -7.92 5.39
CA ALA A 61 0.33 -7.98 6.80
C ALA A 61 1.22 -7.03 7.62
N ILE A 62 0.84 -6.79 8.88
CA ILE A 62 1.56 -5.97 9.88
C ILE A 62 2.87 -6.67 10.34
N GLY A 63 3.33 -7.66 9.56
CA GLY A 63 3.80 -8.90 10.14
C GLY A 63 5.29 -9.21 10.04
N ASN A 64 6.14 -8.24 9.76
CA ASN A 64 7.56 -8.43 9.91
C ASN A 64 8.12 -7.28 10.73
N ILE A 65 8.94 -7.64 11.72
CA ILE A 65 9.60 -6.75 12.68
C ILE A 65 10.34 -5.59 11.97
N ASP A 66 10.63 -5.71 10.66
CA ASP A 66 11.42 -4.74 9.88
C ASP A 66 10.76 -4.11 8.64
N LYS A 67 9.42 -4.09 8.48
CA LYS A 67 8.60 -3.16 7.62
C LYS A 67 7.36 -3.85 7.03
N PRO A 68 6.17 -3.19 7.01
CA PRO A 68 5.10 -3.59 6.11
C PRO A 68 5.55 -3.43 4.65
N ARG A 69 5.33 -4.48 3.84
CA ARG A 69 5.79 -4.59 2.45
C ARG A 69 4.64 -4.46 1.44
N CYS A 70 3.73 -3.50 1.61
CA CYS A 70 2.77 -3.25 0.54
C CYS A 70 3.49 -2.56 -0.61
N GLU A 71 3.26 -3.08 -1.81
CA GLU A 71 3.71 -2.50 -3.07
C GLU A 71 2.53 -2.28 -3.98
N ALA A 72 2.60 -1.23 -4.81
CA ALA A 72 1.60 -0.96 -5.83
C ALA A 72 2.19 -0.14 -6.98
N VAL A 73 1.42 0.00 -8.04
CA VAL A 73 1.76 0.82 -9.21
C VAL A 73 0.60 1.75 -9.51
N ILE A 74 0.92 3.03 -9.73
CA ILE A 74 -0.02 4.06 -10.18
C ILE A 74 0.45 4.55 -11.54
N THR A 75 -0.47 4.68 -12.49
CA THR A 75 -0.21 5.31 -13.78
C THR A 75 -0.68 6.75 -13.74
N LEU A 76 0.23 7.67 -14.05
CA LEU A 76 -0.04 9.08 -14.26
C LEU A 76 0.06 9.37 -15.76
N LYS A 77 -1.00 9.91 -16.35
CA LYS A 77 -1.07 10.33 -17.76
C LYS A 77 -1.37 11.82 -17.84
N GLU A 78 -0.82 12.48 -18.85
CA GLU A 78 -1.17 13.85 -19.23
C GLU A 78 -2.10 13.83 -20.45
N SER A 79 -3.05 14.76 -20.52
CA SER A 79 -4.07 14.78 -21.56
C SER A 79 -3.55 15.23 -22.93
N ASP A 80 -3.98 14.54 -23.99
CA ASP A 80 -3.47 14.78 -25.36
C ASP A 80 -3.78 16.19 -25.92
N ASP A 81 -4.70 16.93 -25.27
CA ASP A 81 -5.14 18.29 -25.64
C ASP A 81 -4.29 19.42 -25.03
N SER A 82 -3.36 19.08 -24.14
CA SER A 82 -2.45 20.03 -23.52
C SER A 82 -1.34 20.51 -24.47
N ARG A 83 -0.88 21.74 -24.26
CA ARG A 83 0.23 22.34 -25.04
C ARG A 83 1.48 22.60 -24.22
N VAL A 84 1.46 22.28 -22.93
CA VAL A 84 2.56 22.57 -21.99
C VAL A 84 2.92 21.32 -21.21
N ASN A 85 4.21 21.18 -20.92
CA ASN A 85 4.68 20.08 -20.08
C ASN A 85 4.32 20.34 -18.62
N VAL A 86 3.89 19.29 -17.92
CA VAL A 86 3.55 19.37 -16.50
C VAL A 86 4.67 18.75 -15.69
N THR A 87 5.25 19.52 -14.77
CA THR A 87 6.10 18.96 -13.72
C THR A 87 5.22 18.54 -12.57
N TRP A 88 5.45 17.34 -12.04
CA TRP A 88 4.63 16.74 -11.01
C TRP A 88 5.44 16.24 -9.82
N SER A 89 4.79 16.18 -8.67
CA SER A 89 5.30 15.59 -7.43
C SER A 89 4.22 14.79 -6.73
N VAL A 90 4.63 13.74 -6.00
CA VAL A 90 3.72 12.92 -5.18
C VAL A 90 3.97 13.12 -3.69
N ARG A 91 2.89 13.12 -2.91
CA ARG A 91 2.90 13.11 -1.45
C ARG A 91 1.88 12.09 -0.91
N SER A 92 2.07 11.66 0.34
CA SER A 92 1.14 10.76 1.03
C SER A 92 0.70 11.36 2.35
N ASP A 93 -0.55 11.10 2.74
CA ASP A 93 -1.09 11.36 4.08
C ASP A 93 -0.90 10.17 5.05
N ILE A 94 -0.32 9.06 4.58
CA ILE A 94 -0.21 7.82 5.34
C ILE A 94 1.07 7.80 6.19
N SER A 95 2.22 8.04 5.57
CA SER A 95 3.53 8.01 6.23
C SER A 95 4.61 8.63 5.35
N ASP A 96 5.57 9.30 5.98
CA ASP A 96 6.79 9.81 5.32
C ASP A 96 7.80 8.70 4.97
N GLY A 97 7.60 7.47 5.45
CA GLY A 97 8.47 6.32 5.19
C GLY A 97 8.25 5.64 3.84
N ILE A 98 7.27 6.10 3.05
CA ILE A 98 6.88 5.52 1.77
C ILE A 98 7.88 5.92 0.69
N ASN A 99 8.29 4.96 -0.12
CA ASN A 99 9.22 5.21 -1.22
C ASN A 99 8.51 5.18 -2.58
N PHE A 100 8.63 6.28 -3.32
CA PHE A 100 8.06 6.50 -4.65
C PHE A 100 9.16 6.49 -5.70
N SER A 101 8.97 5.70 -6.76
CA SER A 101 9.92 5.62 -7.87
C SER A 101 9.20 5.71 -9.22
N PRO A 102 9.25 6.86 -9.93
CA PRO A 102 9.79 8.15 -9.48
C PRO A 102 8.86 8.89 -8.50
N ALA A 103 9.40 9.78 -7.66
CA ALA A 103 8.61 10.65 -6.76
C ALA A 103 8.22 12.00 -7.42
N THR A 104 9.00 12.42 -8.42
CA THR A 104 8.80 13.66 -9.17
C THR A 104 9.18 13.43 -10.62
N GLY A 105 8.65 14.23 -11.54
CA GLY A 105 9.06 14.17 -12.94
C GLY A 105 8.39 15.23 -13.80
N THR A 106 8.67 15.18 -15.09
CA THR A 106 7.99 16.00 -16.11
C THR A 106 7.32 15.07 -17.10
N ILE A 107 6.06 15.36 -17.41
CA ILE A 107 5.24 14.58 -18.35
C ILE A 107 4.81 15.50 -19.50
N THR A 108 5.03 15.05 -20.73
CA THR A 108 4.65 15.79 -21.94
C THR A 108 3.22 15.43 -22.36
N PRO A 109 2.57 16.26 -23.20
CA PRO A 109 1.25 15.95 -23.73
C PRO A 109 1.12 14.56 -24.33
N GLY A 110 0.11 13.83 -23.85
CA GLY A 110 -0.18 12.45 -24.23
C GLY A 110 0.74 11.37 -23.66
N GLN A 111 1.77 11.74 -22.90
CA GLN A 111 2.67 10.79 -22.26
C GLN A 111 2.04 10.16 -21.01
N GLU A 112 2.47 8.95 -20.68
CA GLU A 112 2.19 8.26 -19.42
C GLU A 112 3.48 7.88 -18.68
N VAL A 113 3.40 7.81 -17.35
CA VAL A 113 4.47 7.36 -16.47
C VAL A 113 3.90 6.43 -15.39
N GLN A 114 4.63 5.36 -15.09
CA GLN A 114 4.30 4.45 -13.98
C GLN A 114 5.13 4.83 -12.75
N ILE A 115 4.42 5.05 -11.64
CA ILE A 115 5.00 5.30 -10.32
C ILE A 115 4.89 4.01 -9.51
N LYS A 116 6.05 3.48 -9.08
CA LYS A 116 6.12 2.33 -8.16
C LYS A 116 6.12 2.84 -6.72
N LEU A 117 5.23 2.26 -5.93
CA LEU A 117 5.11 2.51 -4.49
C LEU A 117 5.68 1.32 -3.73
N SER A 118 6.50 1.59 -2.73
CA SER A 118 7.11 0.56 -1.87
C SER A 118 7.13 1.01 -0.42
N LYS A 119 7.16 0.04 0.50
CA LYS A 119 7.11 0.26 1.96
C LYS A 119 5.83 0.99 2.41
N VAL A 120 4.72 0.81 1.69
CA VAL A 120 3.45 1.41 2.10
C VAL A 120 2.94 0.63 3.32
N PRO A 121 2.63 1.29 4.46
CA PRO A 121 2.01 0.60 5.58
C PRO A 121 0.57 0.23 5.23
N CYS A 122 0.07 -0.88 5.78
CA CYS A 122 -1.30 -1.32 5.53
C CYS A 122 -2.30 -0.51 6.37
N GLN A 123 -2.47 0.75 6.01
CA GLN A 123 -3.42 1.71 6.58
C GLN A 123 -4.14 2.40 5.43
N ASN A 124 -5.40 2.78 5.61
CA ASN A 124 -6.12 3.52 4.57
C ASN A 124 -5.65 4.97 4.52
N GLY A 125 -5.62 5.55 3.32
CA GLY A 125 -5.26 6.95 3.11
C GLY A 125 -5.27 7.31 1.63
N SER A 126 -4.38 8.19 1.22
CA SER A 126 -4.33 8.71 -0.14
C SER A 126 -2.93 9.15 -0.58
N PHE A 127 -2.77 9.20 -1.91
CA PHE A 127 -1.62 9.78 -2.57
C PHE A 127 -2.09 10.99 -3.38
N THR A 128 -1.49 12.14 -3.15
CA THR A 128 -1.79 13.36 -3.91
C THR A 128 -0.67 13.66 -4.87
N PHE A 129 -1.04 13.90 -6.14
CA PHE A 129 -0.16 14.30 -7.21
C PHE A 129 -0.46 15.75 -7.55
N ASP A 130 0.52 16.62 -7.37
CA ASP A 130 0.43 18.03 -7.73
C ASP A 130 1.13 18.26 -9.05
N GLY A 131 0.52 19.08 -9.90
CA GLY A 131 1.09 19.50 -11.18
C GLY A 131 1.36 21.00 -11.22
N THR A 132 2.39 21.40 -11.96
CA THR A 132 2.61 22.81 -12.29
C THR A 132 1.63 23.32 -13.36
N ALA A 133 1.76 24.59 -13.76
CA ALA A 133 1.00 25.19 -14.87
C ALA A 133 -0.54 25.15 -14.70
N SER A 134 -1.01 25.29 -13.45
CA SER A 134 -2.44 25.26 -13.09
C SER A 134 -3.13 23.92 -13.35
N ALA A 135 -2.37 22.83 -13.53
CA ALA A 135 -2.94 21.49 -13.55
C ALA A 135 -3.53 21.17 -12.17
N ALA A 136 -4.80 20.79 -12.13
CA ALA A 136 -5.48 20.47 -10.88
C ALA A 136 -4.84 19.25 -10.19
N SER A 137 -4.55 19.36 -8.89
CA SER A 137 -4.04 18.23 -8.10
C SER A 137 -5.00 17.06 -8.15
N GLN A 138 -4.45 15.86 -8.32
CA GLN A 138 -5.20 14.62 -8.41
C GLN A 138 -4.90 13.73 -7.21
N THR A 139 -5.92 13.10 -6.66
CA THR A 139 -5.79 12.23 -5.49
C THR A 139 -6.23 10.82 -5.83
N VAL A 140 -5.44 9.85 -5.40
CA VAL A 140 -5.74 8.42 -5.50
C VAL A 140 -5.94 7.86 -4.11
N ALA A 141 -7.07 7.19 -3.90
CA ALA A 141 -7.37 6.53 -2.64
C ALA A 141 -6.53 5.26 -2.51
N TRP A 142 -5.91 5.09 -1.35
CA TRP A 142 -5.23 3.85 -0.97
C TRP A 142 -6.11 3.09 0.01
N LYS A 143 -6.49 1.88 -0.37
CA LYS A 143 -7.24 0.98 0.49
C LYS A 143 -6.40 -0.25 0.78
N CYS A 144 -6.12 -0.46 2.05
CA CYS A 144 -5.46 -1.65 2.52
C CYS A 144 -6.34 -2.37 3.53
N THR A 145 -6.72 -3.60 3.20
CA THR A 145 -7.32 -4.53 4.15
C THR A 145 -6.21 -5.47 4.60
N ALA A 146 -5.66 -5.24 5.79
CA ALA A 146 -4.66 -6.14 6.34
C ALA A 146 -5.27 -7.54 6.43
N LYS A 147 -4.64 -8.51 5.77
CA LYS A 147 -4.98 -9.91 5.97
C LYS A 147 -4.60 -10.24 7.41
N PRO A 148 -5.52 -10.80 8.23
CA PRO A 148 -5.15 -11.19 9.57
C PRO A 148 -4.04 -12.24 9.47
N ASP A 149 -2.96 -12.00 10.22
CA ASP A 149 -1.89 -12.98 10.34
C ASP A 149 -2.47 -14.29 10.86
N ARG A 150 -2.11 -15.40 10.20
CA ARG A 150 -2.57 -16.73 10.60
C ARG A 150 -1.45 -17.45 11.32
N LEU A 151 -1.80 -18.13 12.40
CA LEU A 151 -0.90 -19.07 13.05
C LEU A 151 -0.67 -20.28 12.14
N GLU A 152 0.51 -20.87 12.28
CA GLU A 152 0.79 -22.21 11.77
C GLU A 152 -0.19 -23.20 12.42
N SER A 153 -0.55 -24.25 11.66
CA SER A 153 -1.45 -25.30 12.15
C SER A 153 -0.77 -26.24 13.15
N SER A 154 0.54 -26.17 13.26
CA SER A 154 1.37 -26.91 14.20
C SER A 154 2.07 -25.93 15.14
N TYR A 155 2.24 -26.34 16.39
CA TYR A 155 3.11 -25.65 17.33
C TYR A 155 4.54 -26.18 17.21
N VAL A 156 5.49 -25.39 17.70
CA VAL A 156 6.87 -25.79 17.92
C VAL A 156 7.06 -26.03 19.43
N PRO A 157 7.30 -27.28 19.86
CA PRO A 157 7.59 -27.56 21.27
C PRO A 157 9.00 -27.13 21.63
N LEU A 158 9.13 -26.33 22.68
CA LEU A 158 10.41 -25.97 23.28
C LEU A 158 10.47 -26.56 24.69
N ARG A 159 11.29 -27.60 24.86
CA ARG A 159 11.45 -28.29 26.14
C ARG A 159 12.76 -27.93 26.80
N PHE A 160 12.69 -27.38 28.01
CA PHE A 160 13.82 -27.01 28.85
C PHE A 160 13.85 -27.94 30.05
N THR A 161 15.01 -28.53 30.35
CA THR A 161 15.18 -29.57 31.37
C THR A 161 16.35 -29.21 32.27
N GLY A 162 16.26 -29.52 33.56
CA GLY A 162 17.30 -29.13 34.53
C GLY A 162 17.26 -27.64 34.84
N GLU A 163 16.12 -26.98 34.67
CA GLU A 163 15.94 -25.57 35.00
C GLU A 163 15.80 -25.39 36.52
N ASP A 164 16.43 -24.34 37.04
CA ASP A 164 16.25 -23.92 38.44
C ASP A 164 14.90 -23.21 38.61
N THR A 165 13.83 -24.00 38.63
CA THR A 165 12.46 -23.47 38.74
C THR A 165 12.18 -22.89 40.13
N ASP A 166 12.88 -23.32 41.18
CA ASP A 166 12.82 -22.68 42.50
C ASP A 166 13.45 -21.29 42.45
N GLY A 167 14.60 -21.14 41.79
CA GLY A 167 15.22 -19.84 41.50
C GLY A 167 14.27 -18.93 40.72
N ILE A 168 13.62 -19.45 39.66
CA ILE A 168 12.64 -18.69 38.87
C ILE A 168 11.46 -18.20 39.73
N LEU A 169 10.91 -19.05 40.60
CA LEU A 169 9.82 -18.66 41.50
C LEU A 169 10.24 -17.54 42.47
N ASN A 170 11.49 -17.60 42.95
CA ASN A 170 12.08 -16.63 43.87
C ASN A 170 12.66 -15.37 43.18
N ASN A 171 12.54 -15.26 41.85
CA ASN A 171 13.14 -14.21 41.02
C ASN A 171 14.68 -14.15 41.09
N ASP A 172 15.34 -15.30 41.24
CA ASP A 172 16.79 -15.39 41.12
C ASP A 172 17.25 -14.98 39.71
N ARG A 173 18.22 -14.07 39.65
CA ARG A 173 18.71 -13.54 38.38
C ARG A 173 19.48 -14.59 37.59
N GLY A 174 20.25 -15.45 38.25
CA GLY A 174 21.03 -16.49 37.60
C GLY A 174 20.14 -17.49 36.87
N ALA A 175 19.07 -17.95 37.54
CA ALA A 175 18.07 -18.85 36.98
C ALA A 175 17.31 -18.21 35.81
N ILE A 176 16.85 -16.95 35.96
CA ILE A 176 16.16 -16.22 34.89
C ILE A 176 17.07 -16.02 33.68
N ASP A 177 18.30 -15.55 33.89
CA ASP A 177 19.25 -15.29 32.81
C ASP A 177 19.70 -16.57 32.11
N HIS A 178 19.76 -17.69 32.84
CA HIS A 178 19.98 -19.01 32.26
C HIS A 178 18.87 -19.37 31.27
N LEU A 179 17.62 -19.39 31.71
CA LEU A 179 16.48 -19.70 30.84
C LEU A 179 16.38 -18.73 29.64
N LYS A 180 16.64 -17.43 29.85
CA LYS A 180 16.68 -16.44 28.76
C LYS A 180 17.73 -16.78 27.70
N ARG A 181 18.93 -17.21 28.11
CA ARG A 181 19.99 -17.63 27.18
C ARG A 181 19.55 -18.84 26.37
N ASP A 182 18.93 -19.81 27.01
CA ASP A 182 18.49 -21.05 26.36
C ASP A 182 17.36 -20.79 25.36
N ILE A 183 16.41 -19.90 25.71
CA ILE A 183 15.36 -19.46 24.78
C ILE A 183 15.97 -18.76 23.56
N ARG A 184 16.92 -17.85 23.76
CA ARG A 184 17.60 -17.14 22.65
C ARG A 184 18.37 -18.08 21.73
N ALA A 185 18.87 -19.20 22.26
CA ALA A 185 19.60 -20.20 21.49
C ALA A 185 18.71 -21.04 20.55
N ARG A 186 17.37 -20.99 20.71
CA ARG A 186 16.42 -21.72 19.85
C ARG A 186 16.39 -21.15 18.43
N ARG A 187 16.85 -21.94 17.46
CA ARG A 187 16.92 -21.55 16.05
C ARG A 187 15.53 -21.40 15.42
N GLU A 188 14.56 -22.15 15.93
CA GLU A 188 13.16 -22.14 15.51
C GLU A 188 12.52 -20.76 15.70
N LEU A 189 13.06 -19.93 16.60
CA LEU A 189 12.58 -18.58 16.87
C LEU A 189 13.29 -17.51 16.03
N HIS A 190 14.42 -17.81 15.40
CA HIS A 190 15.24 -16.81 14.71
C HIS A 190 14.54 -16.32 13.43
N GLY A 191 14.27 -15.02 13.35
CA GLY A 191 13.55 -14.40 12.23
C GLY A 191 12.07 -14.79 12.15
N ARG A 192 11.53 -15.40 13.22
CA ARG A 192 10.14 -15.81 13.32
C ARG A 192 9.42 -14.93 14.34
N ARG A 193 8.10 -14.88 14.21
CA ARG A 193 7.20 -14.24 15.19
C ARG A 193 6.28 -15.28 15.78
N VAL A 194 6.11 -15.22 17.08
CA VAL A 194 5.22 -16.05 17.87
C VAL A 194 3.90 -15.29 18.04
N GLY A 195 2.78 -15.94 17.76
CA GLY A 195 1.46 -15.35 17.94
C GLY A 195 0.68 -15.90 19.15
N LEU A 196 0.95 -17.15 19.54
CA LEU A 196 0.39 -17.74 20.77
C LEU A 196 1.47 -18.56 21.46
N VAL A 197 1.55 -18.41 22.79
CA VAL A 197 2.42 -19.19 23.66
C VAL A 197 1.57 -19.93 24.69
N ILE A 198 1.86 -21.22 24.86
CA ILE A 198 1.32 -22.05 25.93
C ILE A 198 2.51 -22.54 26.76
N ILE A 199 2.46 -22.33 28.07
CA ILE A 199 3.54 -22.75 28.98
C ILE A 199 3.00 -23.72 30.01
N GLU A 200 3.69 -24.85 30.14
CA GLU A 200 3.47 -25.83 31.20
C GLU A 200 4.72 -25.91 32.09
N GLY A 201 4.54 -25.64 33.38
CA GLY A 201 5.58 -25.94 34.37
C GLY A 201 5.44 -27.38 34.85
N GLY A 202 6.54 -28.13 34.85
CA GLY A 202 6.57 -29.46 35.46
C GLY A 202 6.21 -29.38 36.95
N ALA A 203 5.43 -30.35 37.42
CA ALA A 203 4.82 -30.29 38.74
C ALA A 203 4.76 -31.67 39.41
N ASP A 204 4.85 -31.67 40.74
CA ASP A 204 4.50 -32.84 41.53
C ASP A 204 2.98 -33.03 41.53
N VAL A 205 2.52 -34.29 41.49
CA VAL A 205 1.09 -34.66 41.57
C VAL A 205 0.38 -34.08 42.79
N ASN A 206 1.11 -33.83 43.88
CA ASN A 206 0.59 -33.26 45.13
C ASN A 206 0.65 -31.73 45.14
N ASN A 207 1.35 -31.10 44.18
CA ASN A 207 1.50 -29.64 44.11
C ASN A 207 1.42 -29.11 42.66
N PRO A 208 0.29 -29.25 41.97
CA PRO A 208 0.08 -28.72 40.62
C PRO A 208 0.17 -27.19 40.55
N SER A 209 -0.19 -26.51 41.65
CA SER A 209 -0.13 -25.04 41.76
C SER A 209 1.28 -24.50 41.54
N ARG A 210 2.31 -25.24 41.99
CA ARG A 210 3.69 -24.85 41.73
C ARG A 210 4.01 -24.76 40.23
N GLY A 211 3.52 -25.71 39.43
CA GLY A 211 3.75 -25.71 37.98
C GLY A 211 3.12 -24.50 37.29
N THR A 212 1.90 -24.11 37.68
CA THR A 212 1.23 -22.93 37.12
C THR A 212 1.91 -21.62 37.56
N GLU A 213 2.45 -21.56 38.77
CA GLU A 213 3.26 -20.43 39.23
C GLU A 213 4.56 -20.28 38.44
N VAL A 214 5.24 -21.39 38.15
CA VAL A 214 6.42 -21.39 37.25
C VAL A 214 6.01 -20.90 35.87
N ALA A 215 4.97 -21.46 35.27
CA ALA A 215 4.51 -21.04 33.95
C ALA A 215 4.18 -19.54 33.90
N LYS A 216 3.54 -19.00 34.96
CA LYS A 216 3.28 -17.56 35.10
C LYS A 216 4.55 -16.71 35.14
N LYS A 217 5.59 -17.17 35.85
CA LYS A 217 6.89 -16.49 35.86
C LYS A 217 7.54 -16.51 34.49
N VAL A 218 7.49 -17.63 33.79
CA VAL A 218 8.09 -17.77 32.46
C VAL A 218 7.42 -16.86 31.44
N TYR A 219 6.09 -16.68 31.48
CA TYR A 219 5.44 -15.65 30.66
C TYR A 219 6.04 -14.26 30.88
N GLY A 220 6.27 -13.87 32.14
CA GLY A 220 6.94 -12.60 32.45
C GLY A 220 8.40 -12.53 31.96
N ILE A 221 9.10 -13.66 31.88
CA ILE A 221 10.45 -13.74 31.30
C ILE A 221 10.40 -13.53 29.78
N LEU A 222 9.38 -14.07 29.09
CA LEU A 222 9.18 -13.83 27.66
C LEU A 222 8.89 -12.35 27.36
N ASP A 223 8.09 -11.68 28.20
CA ASP A 223 7.84 -10.23 28.09
C ASP A 223 9.12 -9.40 28.25
N GLN A 224 9.98 -9.79 29.20
CA GLN A 224 11.28 -9.16 29.40
C GLN A 224 12.20 -9.38 28.19
N LEU A 225 12.23 -10.58 27.62
CA LEU A 225 13.01 -10.87 26.42
C LEU A 225 12.60 -9.96 25.25
N SER A 226 11.30 -9.77 25.03
CA SER A 226 10.78 -8.84 24.02
C SER A 226 11.25 -7.41 24.27
N SER A 227 11.20 -6.97 25.52
CA SER A 227 11.66 -5.63 25.94
C SER A 227 13.16 -5.43 25.80
N GLU A 228 13.95 -6.51 25.90
CA GLU A 228 15.40 -6.54 25.71
C GLU A 228 15.82 -6.68 24.23
N GLY A 229 14.87 -6.57 23.29
CA GLY A 229 15.13 -6.61 21.84
C GLY A 229 15.12 -8.01 21.22
N PHE A 230 14.79 -9.06 21.99
CA PHE A 230 14.50 -10.38 21.44
C PHE A 230 13.03 -10.45 21.00
N ALA A 231 12.77 -9.93 19.80
CA ALA A 231 11.43 -9.66 19.29
C ALA A 231 10.50 -10.85 18.90
N PRO A 232 10.91 -12.15 18.86
CA PRO A 232 9.97 -13.21 18.49
C PRO A 232 8.68 -13.25 19.31
N PHE A 233 8.72 -12.85 20.58
CA PHE A 233 7.56 -12.83 21.48
C PHE A 233 6.86 -11.47 21.57
N ALA A 234 7.24 -10.47 20.79
CA ALA A 234 6.69 -9.11 20.90
C ALA A 234 5.18 -9.04 20.58
N ASP A 235 4.71 -9.93 19.70
CA ASP A 235 3.29 -10.04 19.30
C ASP A 235 2.57 -11.24 19.97
N ALA A 236 3.24 -11.93 20.89
CA ALA A 236 2.74 -13.18 21.45
C ALA A 236 1.57 -12.93 22.40
N SER A 237 0.47 -13.65 22.19
CA SER A 237 -0.59 -13.77 23.19
C SER A 237 -0.28 -14.91 24.16
N HIS A 238 -0.53 -14.68 25.45
CA HIS A 238 -0.33 -15.69 26.49
C HIS A 238 -1.60 -16.51 26.71
N TYR A 239 -1.47 -17.83 26.75
CA TYR A 239 -2.52 -18.69 27.28
C TYR A 239 -2.53 -18.65 28.81
N GLN A 240 -3.54 -19.26 29.44
CA GLN A 240 -3.51 -19.43 30.89
C GLN A 240 -2.30 -20.30 31.30
N PRO A 241 -1.68 -20.05 32.47
CA PRO A 241 -0.58 -20.88 32.98
C PRO A 241 -1.05 -22.31 33.22
N LEU A 242 -0.32 -23.29 32.68
CA LEU A 242 -0.60 -24.71 32.83
C LEU A 242 0.50 -25.40 33.65
N PHE A 243 0.23 -26.63 34.04
CA PHE A 243 1.16 -27.49 34.75
C PHE A 243 1.15 -28.89 34.12
N ASN A 244 2.25 -29.63 34.29
CA ASN A 244 2.37 -30.98 33.78
C ASN A 244 2.89 -31.93 34.86
N THR A 245 2.06 -32.86 35.33
CA THR A 245 2.42 -33.83 36.38
C THR A 245 3.10 -35.09 35.85
N ALA A 246 3.18 -35.25 34.53
CA ALA A 246 3.99 -36.30 33.91
C ALA A 246 5.46 -35.89 33.80
N GLU A 247 5.78 -34.64 34.11
CA GLU A 247 7.11 -34.05 34.05
C GLU A 247 7.66 -33.69 35.43
N ASN A 248 8.98 -33.71 35.56
CA ASN A 248 9.66 -33.31 36.79
C ASN A 248 9.57 -31.80 37.03
N THR A 249 9.72 -31.37 38.29
CA THR A 249 9.59 -29.94 38.67
C THR A 249 10.64 -29.01 38.08
N ASP A 250 11.72 -29.54 37.50
CA ASP A 250 12.81 -28.84 36.81
C ASP A 250 12.60 -28.74 35.28
N VAL A 251 11.42 -29.13 34.79
CA VAL A 251 11.06 -29.09 33.37
C VAL A 251 10.13 -27.90 33.10
N ILE A 252 10.40 -27.18 32.01
CA ILE A 252 9.52 -26.15 31.45
C ILE A 252 9.23 -26.52 30.00
N LEU A 253 7.94 -26.63 29.66
CA LEU A 253 7.48 -26.80 28.29
C LEU A 253 6.89 -25.49 27.78
N ILE A 254 7.34 -25.04 26.62
CA ILE A 254 6.81 -23.86 25.93
C ILE A 254 6.40 -24.28 24.53
N ASP A 255 5.11 -24.35 24.27
CA ASP A 255 4.58 -24.57 22.95
C ASP A 255 4.29 -23.23 22.29
N VAL A 256 4.96 -22.97 21.17
CA VAL A 256 4.80 -21.72 20.42
C VAL A 256 4.09 -21.97 19.11
N TYR A 257 3.02 -21.22 18.86
CA TYR A 257 2.39 -21.14 17.54
C TYR A 257 2.96 -19.94 16.82
N LEU A 258 3.74 -20.20 15.77
CA LEU A 258 4.36 -19.18 14.96
C LEU A 258 3.35 -18.61 13.97
N PHE A 259 3.51 -17.34 13.60
CA PHE A 259 2.81 -16.81 12.44
C PHE A 259 3.33 -17.48 11.16
N LYS A 260 2.41 -17.80 10.25
CA LYS A 260 2.74 -18.34 8.93
C LYS A 260 3.57 -17.33 8.16
N ILE A 261 4.70 -17.78 7.62
CA ILE A 261 5.42 -17.04 6.59
C ILE A 261 4.67 -17.28 5.28
N THR A 262 3.95 -16.27 4.81
CA THR A 262 3.42 -16.29 3.45
C THR A 262 4.58 -16.03 2.48
N GLN A 263 4.95 -17.07 1.73
CA GLN A 263 5.89 -16.98 0.61
C GLN A 263 5.17 -16.52 -0.65
#